data_AF-W1VCU2-F1
#
_entry.id   AF-W1VCU2-F1
#
_cell.length_a   1.000
_cell.length_b   1.000
_cell.length_c   1.000
_cell.angle_alpha   90.00
_cell.angle_beta   90.00
_cell.angle_gamma   90.00
#
_symmetry.space_group_name_H-M   'P 1'
#
loop_
_entity.id
_entity.type
_entity.pdbx_description
1 polymer ?
#
loop_
_entity_poly.entity_id
_entity_poly.type
_entity_poly.pdbx_seq_one_letter_code
_entity_poly.pdbx_strand_id
1 'polypeptide(L)' 'MDTNYTTRSQEAISGAMQAAAAAGNPQVDTAHLLNELLGQEDGVA' A
#
# COMPACT_ATOMS: atom_id res chain seq x y z
N MET A 1 10.35 9.92 9.72
CA MET A 1 9.09 9.44 10.30
C MET A 1 9.33 7.99 10.71
N ASP A 2 9.77 7.74 11.94
CA ASP A 2 9.90 6.38 12.47
C ASP A 2 8.53 5.86 12.88
N THR A 3 7.73 5.51 11.88
CA THR A 3 6.44 4.86 12.12
C THR A 3 6.69 3.37 12.19
N ASN A 4 6.57 2.79 13.39
CA ASN A 4 6.63 1.34 13.60
C ASN A 4 5.36 0.69 13.06
N TYR A 5 5.29 0.56 11.74
CA TYR A 5 4.22 -0.17 11.07
C TYR A 5 4.40 -1.67 11.25
N THR A 6 3.29 -2.41 11.29
CA THR A 6 3.33 -3.87 11.22
C THR A 6 3.94 -4.32 9.88
N THR A 7 4.46 -5.55 9.81
CA THR A 7 4.96 -6.13 8.56
C THR A 7 3.92 -6.03 7.44
N ARG A 8 2.66 -6.35 7.72
CA ARG A 8 1.58 -6.26 6.73
C ARG A 8 1.31 -4.84 6.25
N SER A 9 1.38 -3.87 7.14
CA SER A 9 1.25 -2.45 6.76
C SER A 9 2.40 -2.03 5.84
N GLN A 10 3.62 -2.51 6.09
CA GLN A 10 4.78 -2.25 5.23
C GLN A 10 4.66 -2.92 3.85
N GLU A 11 4.09 -4.12 3.81
CA GLU A 11 3.76 -4.82 2.55
C GLU A 11 2.73 -4.02 1.73
N ALA A 12 1.64 -3.55 2.34
CA ALA A 12 0.65 -2.72 1.65
C ALA A 12 1.26 -1.42 1.11
N ILE A 13 2.12 -0.75 1.87
CA ILE A 13 2.83 0.46 1.42
C ILE A 13 3.74 0.12 0.23
N SER A 14 4.46 -1.00 0.29
CA SER A 14 5.35 -1.45 -0.79
C SER A 14 4.56 -1.81 -2.06
N GLY A 15 3.44 -2.50 -1.92
CA GLY A 15 2.52 -2.80 -3.02
C GLY A 15 1.93 -1.52 -3.63
N ALA A 16 1.57 -0.53 -2.81
CA ALA A 16 0.94 0.70 -3.28
C ALA A 16 1.91 1.53 -4.13
N MET A 17 3.21 1.52 -3.76
CA MET A 17 4.27 2.10 -4.58
C MET A 17 4.41 1.40 -5.93
N GLN A 18 4.35 0.06 -5.95
CA GLN A 18 4.42 -0.72 -7.20
C GLN A 18 3.19 -0.48 -8.08
N ALA A 19 2.00 -0.45 -7.50
CA ALA A 19 0.74 -0.18 -8.20
C ALA A 19 0.74 1.23 -8.82
N ALA A 20 1.17 2.25 -8.07
CA ALA A 20 1.31 3.61 -8.59
C ALA A 20 2.29 3.68 -9.76
N ALA A 21 3.45 3.04 -9.64
CA ALA A 21 4.45 2.98 -10.71
C ALA A 21 3.92 2.25 -11.96
N ALA A 22 3.25 1.12 -11.79
CA ALA A 22 2.65 0.34 -12.88
C ALA A 22 1.55 1.12 -13.61
N ALA A 23 0.80 1.96 -12.89
CA ALA A 23 -0.21 2.84 -13.44
C ALA A 23 0.35 4.15 -14.03
N GLY A 24 1.67 4.39 -13.95
CA GLY A 24 2.30 5.63 -14.43
C GLY A 24 2.02 6.85 -13.55
N ASN A 25 1.56 6.65 -12.31
CA ASN A 25 1.29 7.74 -11.38
C ASN A 25 2.61 8.22 -10.75
N PRO A 26 2.90 9.54 -10.75
CA PRO A 26 4.15 10.08 -10.22
C PRO A 26 4.23 10.02 -8.69
N GLN A 27 3.12 9.74 -8.01
CA GLN A 27 3.03 9.61 -6.56
C GLN A 27 2.03 8.52 -6.17
N VAL A 28 2.19 7.99 -4.96
CA VAL A 28 1.19 7.11 -4.35
C VAL A 28 0.02 7.97 -3.87
N ASP A 29 -1.14 7.73 -4.45
CA ASP A 29 -2.43 8.23 -3.94
C ASP A 29 -3.09 7.22 -2.98
N THR A 30 -4.02 7.70 -2.16
CA THR A 30 -4.81 6.94 -1.19
C THR A 30 -5.50 5.73 -1.82
N ALA A 31 -5.93 5.84 -3.07
CA ALA A 31 -6.56 4.73 -3.80
C ALA A 31 -5.63 3.52 -3.95
N HIS A 32 -4.32 3.72 -4.16
CA HIS A 32 -3.35 2.62 -4.28
C HIS A 32 -3.16 1.93 -2.94
N LEU A 33 -3.00 2.71 -1.87
CA LEU A 33 -2.86 2.15 -0.53
C LEU A 33 -4.12 1.39 -0.11
N LEU A 34 -5.31 1.95 -0.39
CA LEU A 34 -6.58 1.28 -0.11
C LEU A 34 -6.70 -0.03 -0.90
N ASN A 35 -6.34 -0.03 -2.19
CA ASN A 35 -6.36 -1.24 -3.01
C ASN A 35 -5.49 -2.35 -2.40
N GLU A 36 -4.26 -2.02 -2.00
CA GLU A 36 -3.38 -3.01 -1.38
C GLU A 36 -3.87 -3.49 -0.03
N LEU A 37 -4.43 -2.60 0.80
CA LEU A 37 -4.98 -2.96 2.10
C LEU A 37 -6.19 -3.91 1.97
N LEU A 38 -7.08 -3.66 1.00
CA LEU A 38 -8.24 -4.52 0.71
C LEU A 38 -7.84 -5.85 0.06
N GLY A 39 -6.67 -5.92 -0.57
CA GLY A 39 -6.12 -7.14 -1.16
C GLY A 39 -5.50 -8.12 -0.16
N GLN A 40 -5.33 -7.72 1.11
CA GLN A 40 -4.77 -8.59 2.14
C GLN A 40 -5.83 -9.59 2.63
N GLU A 41 -5.63 -10.88 2.37
CA GLU A 41 -6.59 -11.96 2.69
C GLU A 41 -7.02 -11.96 4.18
N ASP A 42 -6.08 -11.74 5.09
CA ASP A 42 -6.33 -11.64 6.54
C ASP A 42 -6.31 -10.18 7.04
N GLY A 43 -6.39 -9.20 6.13
CA GLY A 43 -6.39 -7.77 6.43
C GLY A 43 -7.63 -7.34 7.22
N VAL A 44 -7.54 -6.18 7.88
CA VAL A 44 -8.65 -5.61 8.68
C VAL A 44 -9.31 -4.38 8.04
N ALA A 45 -8.96 -4.10 6.78
CA ALA A 45 -9.41 -2.92 6.04
C ALA A 45 -10.87 -3.02 5.59
#